data_AF-A0A6I2UJS6-F1
#
_entry.id   AF-A0A6I2UJS6-F1
#
_cell.length_a   1.000
_cell.length_b   1.000
_cell.length_c   1.000
_cell.angle_alpha   90.00
_cell.angle_beta   90.00
_cell.angle_gamma   90.00
#
_symmetry.space_group_name_H-M   'P 1'
#
loop_
_entity.id
_entity.type
_entity.pdbx_description
1 polymer ?
#
loop_
_entity_poly.entity_id
_entity_poly.type
_entity_poly.pdbx_seq_one_letter_code
_entity_poly.pdbx_strand_id
1 'polypeptide(L)'
;MVVPKLRFKGFTGEWDKIKLSQIADIIKDKNDGAEHPVMMLSAVKGFINQQEKYSKDNAGSSLKKYTLLRRGDLAYNRGNSKLKKYGCIFELENSSALVPYVYHCFRMKNGNSTFYGNYLNSGKIDKELRGIISSSARMDGLLNVSEKDFVNILVSKPILSEQQKIADFLTTFDKRITAQQNIVTDLEETKKGLLQKIFSQEIRFKDDNGQDYPKWEKNLLADIIVCFSGGTPKSD
;
A
#
# COMPACT_ATOMS: atom_id res chain seq x y z
N MET A 1 4.89 -27.86 -11.91
CA MET A 1 5.36 -28.04 -10.53
C MET A 1 6.35 -26.92 -10.20
N VAL A 2 6.38 -26.42 -8.96
CA VAL A 2 7.17 -25.22 -8.57
C VAL A 2 7.97 -25.54 -7.30
N VAL A 3 9.29 -25.52 -7.41
CA VAL A 3 10.21 -25.60 -6.25
C VAL A 3 10.74 -24.20 -5.95
N PRO A 4 10.55 -23.66 -4.72
CA PRO A 4 11.13 -22.38 -4.34
C PRO A 4 12.66 -22.40 -4.37
N LYS A 5 13.29 -21.34 -4.88
CA LYS A 5 14.76 -21.18 -4.88
C LYS A 5 15.34 -20.92 -3.48
N LEU A 6 14.56 -20.25 -2.62
CA LEU A 6 14.87 -20.00 -1.23
C LEU A 6 13.72 -20.57 -0.39
N ARG A 7 14.06 -21.35 0.64
CA ARG A 7 13.08 -22.08 1.45
C ARG A 7 13.62 -22.29 2.86
N PHE A 8 12.74 -22.25 3.86
CA PHE A 8 13.14 -22.57 5.23
C PHE A 8 13.50 -24.05 5.36
N LYS A 9 14.49 -24.34 6.21
CA LYS A 9 14.87 -25.71 6.56
C LYS A 9 13.65 -26.45 7.13
N GLY A 10 13.48 -27.70 6.70
CA GLY A 10 12.37 -28.56 7.13
C GLY A 10 11.18 -28.61 6.16
N PHE A 11 11.14 -27.75 5.14
CA PHE A 11 10.17 -27.87 4.05
C PHE A 11 10.85 -28.43 2.79
N THR A 12 10.22 -29.44 2.20
CA THR A 12 10.72 -30.16 1.00
C THR A 12 9.59 -30.38 -0.01
N GLY A 13 9.92 -30.93 -1.18
CA GLY A 13 8.94 -31.22 -2.23
C GLY A 13 8.50 -29.98 -3.02
N GLU A 14 7.52 -30.16 -3.89
CA GLU A 14 7.03 -29.11 -4.78
C GLU A 14 5.75 -28.49 -4.23
N TRP A 15 5.44 -27.26 -4.65
CA TRP A 15 4.13 -26.67 -4.39
C TRP A 15 3.12 -27.12 -5.44
N ASP A 16 1.95 -27.52 -4.98
CA ASP A 16 0.82 -27.85 -5.84
C ASP A 16 0.35 -26.60 -6.59
N LYS A 17 -0.07 -26.79 -7.85
CA LYS A 17 -0.76 -25.76 -8.61
C LYS A 17 -2.26 -26.04 -8.62
N ILE A 18 -3.02 -25.11 -8.07
CA ILE A 18 -4.48 -25.23 -7.96
C ILE A 18 -5.17 -23.94 -8.41
N LYS A 19 -6.48 -23.99 -8.67
CA LYS A 19 -7.26 -22.76 -8.89
C LYS A 19 -7.49 -22.04 -7.57
N LEU A 20 -7.42 -20.71 -7.56
CA LEU A 20 -7.68 -19.90 -6.36
C LEU A 20 -9.07 -20.21 -5.76
N SER A 21 -10.08 -20.49 -6.58
CA SER A 21 -11.45 -20.87 -6.18
C SER A 21 -11.53 -22.16 -5.35
N GLN A 22 -10.51 -23.01 -5.39
CA GLN A 22 -10.44 -24.21 -4.54
C GLN A 22 -10.09 -23.88 -3.09
N ILE A 23 -9.48 -22.72 -2.83
CA ILE A 23 -9.00 -22.31 -1.51
C ILE A 23 -9.55 -20.97 -1.04
N ALA A 24 -10.29 -20.25 -1.88
CA ALA A 24 -10.92 -18.99 -1.57
C ALA A 24 -12.37 -18.93 -2.07
N ASP A 25 -13.19 -18.14 -1.38
CA ASP A 25 -14.58 -17.86 -1.74
C ASP A 25 -14.75 -16.37 -2.05
N ILE A 26 -15.58 -16.06 -3.05
CA ILE A 26 -15.91 -14.67 -3.40
C ILE A 26 -16.81 -14.10 -2.30
N ILE A 27 -16.48 -12.90 -1.83
CA ILE A 27 -17.29 -12.19 -0.85
C ILE A 27 -18.43 -11.45 -1.55
N LYS A 28 -19.65 -11.73 -1.12
CA LYS A 28 -20.87 -11.06 -1.60
C LYS A 28 -21.59 -10.25 -0.52
N ASP A 29 -21.04 -10.25 0.69
CA ASP A 29 -21.52 -9.49 1.84
C ASP A 29 -21.67 -8.01 1.46
N LYS A 30 -22.86 -7.47 1.66
CA LYS A 30 -23.17 -6.05 1.42
C LYS A 30 -23.18 -5.30 2.73
N ASN A 31 -23.14 -3.97 2.63
CA ASN A 31 -23.36 -3.09 3.76
C ASN A 31 -24.63 -3.51 4.52
N ASP A 32 -24.46 -3.88 5.78
CA ASP A 32 -25.50 -4.37 6.68
C ASP A 32 -26.22 -3.23 7.43
N GLY A 33 -25.80 -1.99 7.21
CA GLY A 33 -26.35 -0.80 7.85
C GLY A 33 -25.67 -0.43 9.17
N ALA A 34 -24.72 -1.24 9.66
CA ALA A 34 -23.91 -0.88 10.81
C ALA A 34 -22.80 0.12 10.43
N GLU A 35 -22.22 0.74 11.45
CA GLU A 35 -21.11 1.69 11.25
C GLU A 35 -19.81 0.94 10.96
N HIS A 36 -19.26 1.19 9.78
CA HIS A 36 -18.00 0.62 9.31
C HIS A 36 -17.16 1.70 8.62
N PRO A 37 -15.83 1.68 8.78
CA PRO A 37 -14.97 2.62 8.06
C PRO A 37 -15.08 2.38 6.56
N VAL A 38 -15.25 3.46 5.80
CA VAL A 38 -15.24 3.40 4.33
C VAL A 38 -13.79 3.51 3.87
N MET A 39 -13.29 2.46 3.21
CA MET A 39 -11.89 2.36 2.82
C MET A 39 -11.72 2.15 1.33
N MET A 40 -10.60 2.64 0.82
CA MET A 40 -10.16 2.47 -0.56
C MET A 40 -8.80 1.79 -0.63
N LEU A 41 -8.53 1.15 -1.76
CA LEU A 41 -7.23 0.54 -2.03
C LEU A 41 -6.30 1.49 -2.79
N SER A 42 -5.17 1.80 -2.17
CA SER A 42 -3.99 2.42 -2.76
C SER A 42 -3.03 1.35 -3.26
N ALA A 43 -2.39 1.58 -4.41
CA ALA A 43 -1.37 0.68 -4.95
C ALA A 43 -0.11 0.58 -4.06
N VAL A 44 0.14 1.60 -3.23
CA VAL A 44 1.34 1.71 -2.38
C VAL A 44 1.02 1.43 -0.92
N LYS A 45 -0.04 2.04 -0.39
CA LYS A 45 -0.36 2.02 1.04
C LYS A 45 -1.36 0.93 1.46
N GLY A 46 -1.87 0.15 0.50
CA GLY A 46 -2.95 -0.79 0.78
C GLY A 46 -4.26 -0.08 1.12
N PHE A 47 -4.96 -0.54 2.16
CA PHE A 47 -6.20 0.09 2.60
C PHE A 47 -5.93 1.46 3.24
N ILE A 48 -6.66 2.47 2.78
CA ILE A 48 -6.63 3.83 3.32
C ILE A 48 -8.06 4.32 3.55
N ASN A 49 -8.28 5.15 4.56
CA ASN A 49 -9.59 5.74 4.79
C ASN A 49 -9.98 6.65 3.62
N GLN A 50 -11.25 6.61 3.19
CA GLN A 50 -11.73 7.47 2.12
C GLN A 50 -11.47 8.95 2.38
N GLN A 51 -11.61 9.39 3.63
CA GLN A 51 -11.42 10.78 4.05
C GLN A 51 -9.97 11.26 3.85
N GLU A 52 -8.98 10.36 3.95
CA GLU A 52 -7.57 10.69 3.67
C GLU A 52 -7.33 10.98 2.18
N LYS A 53 -8.18 10.47 1.29
CA LYS A 53 -7.99 10.57 -0.16
C LYS A 53 -8.88 11.65 -0.80
N TYR A 54 -10.06 11.90 -0.26
CA TYR A 54 -11.01 12.89 -0.79
C TYR A 54 -11.50 13.80 0.33
N SER A 55 -11.29 15.11 0.17
CA SER A 55 -11.70 16.14 1.13
C SER A 55 -13.23 16.35 1.23
N LYS A 56 -14.03 15.54 0.54
CA LYS A 56 -15.51 15.63 0.52
C LYS A 56 -16.15 14.26 0.69
N ASP A 57 -17.08 14.17 1.64
CA ASP A 57 -18.04 13.08 1.76
C ASP A 57 -19.03 13.10 0.59
N ASN A 58 -18.73 12.34 -0.46
CA ASN A 58 -19.68 12.10 -1.55
C ASN A 58 -20.35 10.75 -1.35
N ALA A 59 -21.18 10.56 -0.31
CA ALA A 59 -21.76 9.23 -0.09
C ALA A 59 -23.09 9.15 0.69
N GLY A 60 -24.11 9.93 0.33
CA GLY A 60 -25.46 9.70 0.88
C GLY A 60 -26.19 8.48 0.30
N SER A 61 -25.90 8.11 -0.97
CA SER A 61 -26.66 7.09 -1.72
C SER A 61 -25.82 5.94 -2.30
N SER A 62 -24.49 5.98 -2.13
CA SER A 62 -23.52 5.10 -2.82
C SER A 62 -23.14 3.84 -2.02
N LEU A 63 -23.18 3.89 -0.68
CA LEU A 63 -22.63 2.83 0.17
C LEU A 63 -23.45 1.53 0.19
N LYS A 64 -24.72 1.56 -0.21
CA LYS A 64 -25.56 0.33 -0.26
C LYS A 64 -24.97 -0.76 -1.16
N LYS A 65 -24.23 -0.39 -2.21
CA LYS A 65 -23.60 -1.34 -3.13
C LYS A 65 -22.26 -1.87 -2.62
N TYR A 66 -21.66 -1.19 -1.63
CA TYR A 66 -20.33 -1.49 -1.14
C TYR A 66 -20.29 -2.90 -0.54
N THR A 67 -19.12 -3.51 -0.67
CA THR A 67 -18.86 -4.84 -0.14
C THR A 67 -18.37 -4.69 1.29
N LEU A 68 -18.96 -5.43 2.21
CA LEU A 68 -18.51 -5.49 3.60
C LEU A 68 -17.40 -6.53 3.71
N LEU A 69 -16.22 -6.09 4.15
CA LEU A 69 -15.09 -6.94 4.46
C LEU A 69 -14.90 -7.08 5.96
N ARG A 70 -14.31 -8.20 6.37
CA ARG A 70 -13.86 -8.52 7.72
C ARG A 70 -12.36 -8.72 7.73
N ARG A 71 -11.73 -8.63 8.90
CA ARG A 71 -10.29 -8.89 9.06
C ARG A 71 -9.88 -10.19 8.36
N GLY A 72 -8.79 -10.12 7.58
CA GLY A 72 -8.26 -11.24 6.81
C GLY A 72 -8.85 -11.40 5.41
N ASP A 73 -9.91 -10.65 5.08
CA ASP A 73 -10.42 -10.60 3.71
C ASP A 73 -9.46 -9.90 2.78
N LEU A 74 -9.40 -10.36 1.54
CA LEU A 74 -8.56 -9.80 0.49
C LEU A 74 -9.43 -9.06 -0.52
N ALA A 75 -8.97 -7.89 -0.94
CA ALA A 75 -9.60 -7.14 -2.02
C ALA A 75 -8.61 -6.85 -3.14
N TYR A 76 -9.03 -7.17 -4.37
CA TYR A 76 -8.30 -6.90 -5.59
C TYR A 76 -8.84 -5.63 -6.26
N ASN A 77 -8.01 -4.58 -6.25
CA ASN A 77 -8.25 -3.37 -7.03
C ASN A 77 -7.67 -3.55 -8.44
N ARG A 78 -8.55 -3.47 -9.43
CA ARG A 78 -8.26 -3.67 -10.86
C ARG A 78 -7.74 -2.41 -11.56
N GLY A 79 -7.46 -1.34 -10.83
CA GLY A 79 -6.88 -0.12 -11.38
C GLY A 79 -5.46 -0.36 -11.89
N ASN A 80 -5.22 -0.07 -13.17
CA ASN A 80 -3.89 -0.16 -13.77
C ASN A 80 -3.05 1.07 -13.38
N SER A 81 -1.79 0.86 -13.00
CA SER A 81 -0.82 1.93 -12.76
C SER A 81 0.59 1.51 -13.19
N LYS A 82 1.53 2.47 -13.27
CA LYS A 82 2.95 2.17 -13.55
C LYS A 82 3.55 1.18 -12.54
N LEU A 83 3.16 1.27 -11.27
CA LEU A 83 3.64 0.38 -10.20
C LEU A 83 2.96 -0.98 -10.19
N LYS A 84 1.69 -1.03 -10.60
CA LYS A 84 0.83 -2.21 -10.50
C LYS A 84 0.04 -2.37 -11.80
N LYS A 85 0.73 -2.90 -12.82
CA LYS A 85 0.21 -3.04 -14.19
C LYS A 85 -1.06 -3.90 -14.27
N TYR A 86 -1.16 -4.88 -13.37
CA TYR A 86 -2.28 -5.81 -13.28
C TYR A 86 -3.09 -5.60 -11.99
N GLY A 87 -3.13 -4.37 -11.47
CA GLY A 87 -3.81 -4.04 -10.22
C GLY A 87 -3.06 -4.50 -8.97
N CYS A 88 -3.68 -4.27 -7.81
CA CYS A 88 -3.10 -4.57 -6.50
C CYS A 88 -4.09 -5.30 -5.59
N ILE A 89 -3.56 -6.12 -4.69
CA ILE A 89 -4.35 -6.92 -3.76
C ILE A 89 -3.91 -6.57 -2.35
N PHE A 90 -4.80 -6.44 -1.39
CA PHE A 90 -4.39 -6.25 -0.01
C PHE A 90 -5.33 -6.97 0.94
N GLU A 91 -4.76 -7.42 2.05
CA GLU A 91 -5.50 -8.02 3.17
C GLU A 91 -6.02 -6.91 4.08
N LEU A 92 -7.25 -7.06 4.57
CA LEU A 92 -7.84 -6.15 5.52
C LEU A 92 -7.32 -6.43 6.93
N GLU A 93 -6.64 -5.46 7.54
CA GLU A 93 -6.19 -5.56 8.94
C GLU A 93 -7.23 -5.07 9.95
N ASN A 94 -8.08 -4.11 9.56
CA ASN A 94 -9.19 -3.63 10.38
C ASN A 94 -10.18 -4.77 10.67
N SER A 95 -10.94 -4.65 11.77
CA SER A 95 -12.00 -5.61 12.11
C SER A 95 -13.03 -5.74 10.97
N SER A 96 -13.38 -4.61 10.35
CA SER A 96 -14.32 -4.52 9.24
C SER A 96 -14.07 -3.29 8.38
N ALA A 97 -14.54 -3.29 7.14
CA ALA A 97 -14.54 -2.12 6.26
C ALA A 97 -15.60 -2.22 5.16
N LEU A 98 -16.13 -1.07 4.74
CA LEU A 98 -16.90 -0.95 3.51
C LEU A 98 -15.98 -0.53 2.38
N VAL A 99 -15.99 -1.28 1.28
CA VAL A 99 -15.15 -1.00 0.11
C VAL A 99 -15.98 -0.88 -1.17
N PRO A 100 -15.55 -0.06 -2.14
CA PRO A 100 -16.22 0.06 -3.42
C PRO A 100 -16.51 -1.30 -4.08
N TYR A 101 -17.73 -1.46 -4.59
CA TYR A 101 -18.21 -2.70 -5.22
C TYR A 101 -17.43 -3.14 -6.47
N VAL A 102 -16.58 -2.26 -7.00
CA VAL A 102 -15.73 -2.51 -8.17
C VAL A 102 -14.52 -3.39 -7.87
N TYR A 103 -14.20 -3.61 -6.59
CA TYR A 103 -13.12 -4.50 -6.15
C TYR A 103 -13.60 -5.95 -6.12
N HIS A 104 -12.74 -6.85 -6.57
CA HIS A 104 -13.00 -8.29 -6.47
C HIS A 104 -12.55 -8.74 -5.09
N CYS A 105 -13.50 -9.03 -4.22
CA CYS A 105 -13.24 -9.34 -2.82
C CYS A 105 -13.39 -10.85 -2.58
N PHE A 106 -12.47 -11.44 -1.82
CA PHE A 106 -12.45 -12.87 -1.55
C PHE A 106 -11.86 -13.19 -0.18
N ARG A 107 -12.29 -14.31 0.39
CA ARG A 107 -11.83 -14.83 1.68
C ARG A 107 -11.15 -16.17 1.49
N MET A 108 -10.03 -16.40 2.16
CA MET A 108 -9.40 -17.72 2.18
C MET A 108 -10.23 -18.67 3.04
N LYS A 109 -10.69 -19.79 2.47
CA LYS A 109 -11.30 -20.91 3.22
C LYS A 109 -10.27 -21.97 3.61
N ASN A 110 -9.17 -22.08 2.86
CA ASN A 110 -8.10 -23.04 3.12
C ASN A 110 -6.74 -22.46 2.68
N GLY A 111 -6.20 -21.58 3.52
CA GLY A 111 -4.90 -20.95 3.31
C GLY A 111 -4.72 -19.74 4.24
N ASN A 112 -3.47 -19.33 4.43
CA ASN A 112 -3.15 -18.12 5.18
C ASN A 112 -3.35 -16.88 4.27
N SER A 113 -4.21 -15.95 4.70
CA SER A 113 -4.56 -14.72 3.96
C SER A 113 -3.36 -13.84 3.69
N THR A 114 -2.49 -13.64 4.67
CA THR A 114 -1.26 -12.83 4.55
C THR A 114 -0.27 -13.42 3.54
N PHE A 115 -0.09 -14.73 3.54
CA PHE A 115 0.70 -15.43 2.52
C PHE A 115 0.14 -15.17 1.12
N TYR A 116 -1.17 -15.36 0.92
CA TYR A 116 -1.79 -15.17 -0.40
C TYR A 116 -1.83 -13.69 -0.80
N GLY A 117 -2.01 -12.75 0.13
CA GLY A 117 -1.87 -11.32 -0.12
C GLY A 117 -0.49 -10.98 -0.68
N ASN A 118 0.57 -11.46 -0.03
CA ASN A 118 1.94 -11.29 -0.50
C ASN A 118 2.21 -12.01 -1.84
N TYR A 119 1.79 -13.27 -1.95
CA TYR A 119 2.00 -14.09 -3.15
C TYR A 119 1.34 -13.48 -4.39
N LEU A 120 0.09 -13.04 -4.28
CA LEU A 120 -0.65 -12.45 -5.40
C LEU A 120 -0.09 -11.07 -5.80
N ASN A 121 0.66 -10.39 -4.92
CA ASN A 121 1.36 -9.14 -5.24
C ASN A 121 2.79 -9.30 -5.75
N SER A 122 3.33 -10.51 -5.73
CA SER A 122 4.74 -10.78 -6.05
C SER A 122 5.11 -10.67 -7.53
N GLY A 123 4.13 -10.39 -8.40
CA GLY A 123 4.29 -10.42 -9.87
C GLY A 123 4.29 -11.84 -10.46
N LYS A 124 4.31 -12.89 -9.63
CA LYS A 124 4.31 -14.28 -10.13
C LYS A 124 3.04 -14.66 -10.89
N ILE A 125 1.91 -14.03 -10.55
CA ILE A 125 0.62 -14.28 -11.20
C ILE A 125 0.37 -13.41 -12.42
N ASP A 126 1.28 -12.50 -12.77
CA ASP A 126 1.10 -11.54 -13.88
C ASP A 126 0.80 -12.24 -15.22
N LYS A 127 1.39 -13.41 -15.43
CA LYS A 127 1.12 -14.22 -16.63
C LYS A 127 -0.33 -14.72 -16.65
N GLU A 128 -0.82 -15.22 -15.52
CA GLU A 128 -2.20 -15.70 -15.37
C GLU A 128 -3.18 -14.53 -15.53
N LEU A 129 -2.91 -13.40 -14.87
CA LEU A 129 -3.72 -12.18 -14.96
C LEU A 129 -3.76 -11.64 -16.40
N ARG A 130 -2.62 -11.59 -17.09
CA ARG A 130 -2.56 -11.17 -18.50
C ARG A 130 -3.43 -12.05 -19.40
N GLY A 131 -3.50 -13.35 -19.14
CA GLY A 131 -4.29 -14.28 -19.94
C GLY A 131 -5.81 -14.09 -19.79
N ILE A 132 -6.26 -13.53 -18.68
CA ILE A 132 -7.70 -13.34 -18.38
C ILE A 132 -8.18 -11.89 -18.51
N ILE A 133 -7.25 -10.92 -18.64
CA ILE A 133 -7.60 -9.52 -18.86
C ILE A 133 -7.91 -9.33 -20.34
N SER A 134 -9.15 -8.94 -20.66
CA SER A 134 -9.52 -8.65 -22.05
C SER A 134 -8.91 -7.32 -22.51
N SER A 135 -8.62 -7.22 -23.81
CA SER A 135 -8.00 -6.05 -24.46
C SER A 135 -8.90 -4.82 -24.52
N SER A 136 -10.18 -4.94 -24.15
CA SER A 136 -11.13 -3.84 -24.12
C SER A 136 -10.85 -2.94 -22.92
N ALA A 137 -10.20 -1.80 -23.16
CA ALA A 137 -10.03 -0.77 -22.14
C ALA A 137 -11.41 -0.26 -21.68
N ARG A 138 -11.65 -0.26 -20.37
CA ARG A 138 -12.85 0.36 -19.79
C ARG A 138 -12.61 1.87 -19.68
N MET A 139 -13.65 2.67 -19.92
CA MET A 139 -13.60 4.13 -19.76
C MET A 139 -13.28 4.58 -18.32
N ASP A 140 -13.48 3.69 -17.33
CA ASP A 140 -13.23 3.95 -15.90
C ASP A 140 -11.78 3.73 -15.46
N GLY A 141 -10.88 3.32 -16.38
CA GLY A 141 -9.48 3.03 -16.06
C GLY A 141 -9.24 1.70 -15.34
N LEU A 142 -10.27 0.86 -15.18
CA LEU A 142 -10.17 -0.48 -14.59
C LEU A 142 -9.87 -1.54 -15.64
N LEU A 143 -9.05 -2.52 -15.28
CA LEU A 143 -8.79 -3.69 -16.10
C LEU A 143 -10.05 -4.54 -16.28
N ASN A 144 -10.30 -4.99 -17.50
CA ASN A 144 -11.44 -5.85 -17.81
C ASN A 144 -11.15 -7.31 -17.43
N VAL A 145 -11.26 -7.60 -16.13
CA VAL A 145 -11.20 -8.96 -15.57
C VAL A 145 -12.44 -9.20 -14.73
N SER A 146 -13.14 -10.31 -14.95
CA SER A 146 -14.32 -10.70 -14.17
C SER A 146 -13.90 -11.35 -12.84
N GLU A 147 -14.77 -11.31 -11.82
CA GLU A 147 -14.48 -12.00 -10.54
C GLU A 147 -14.30 -13.50 -10.75
N LYS A 148 -15.13 -14.09 -11.63
CA LYS A 148 -15.10 -15.51 -11.95
C LYS A 148 -13.78 -15.92 -12.60
N ASP A 149 -13.26 -15.11 -13.52
CA ASP A 149 -11.97 -15.42 -14.16
C ASP A 149 -10.83 -15.23 -13.17
N PHE A 150 -10.89 -14.17 -12.35
CA PHE A 150 -9.88 -13.89 -11.33
C PHE A 150 -9.75 -15.05 -10.33
N VAL A 151 -10.85 -15.58 -9.78
CA VAL A 151 -10.75 -16.72 -8.85
C VAL A 151 -10.40 -18.04 -9.54
N ASN A 152 -10.39 -18.11 -10.87
CA ASN A 152 -10.00 -19.32 -11.61
C ASN A 152 -8.52 -19.34 -12.03
N ILE A 153 -7.74 -18.30 -11.71
CA ILE A 153 -6.29 -18.32 -11.94
C ILE A 153 -5.60 -19.45 -11.18
N LEU A 154 -4.49 -19.94 -11.73
CA LEU A 154 -3.65 -20.91 -11.04
C LEU A 154 -2.73 -20.24 -10.02
N VAL A 155 -2.73 -20.76 -8.81
CA VAL A 155 -1.87 -20.34 -7.69
C VAL A 155 -1.11 -21.52 -7.13
N SER A 156 0.03 -21.24 -6.50
CA SER A 156 0.79 -22.25 -5.79
C SER A 156 0.21 -22.45 -4.39
N LYS A 157 0.11 -23.70 -3.93
CA LYS A 157 -0.37 -24.06 -2.59
C LYS A 157 0.71 -24.87 -1.85
N PRO A 158 1.61 -24.21 -1.10
CA PRO A 158 2.37 -24.88 -0.06
C PRO A 158 1.45 -25.47 1.01
N ILE A 159 1.99 -26.35 1.85
CA ILE A 159 1.31 -26.75 3.09
C ILE A 159 1.10 -25.54 4.01
N LEU A 160 0.05 -25.57 4.81
CA LEU A 160 -0.38 -24.43 5.62
C LEU A 160 0.71 -23.94 6.60
N SER A 161 1.48 -24.85 7.20
CA SER A 161 2.58 -24.50 8.11
C SER A 161 3.70 -23.72 7.40
N GLU A 162 3.97 -24.03 6.14
CA GLU A 162 4.92 -23.28 5.32
C GLU A 162 4.38 -21.91 4.94
N GLN A 163 3.08 -21.82 4.59
CA GLN A 163 2.42 -20.54 4.34
C GLN A 163 2.54 -19.61 5.56
N GLN A 164 2.23 -20.11 6.76
CA GLN A 164 2.35 -19.36 8.00
C GLN A 164 3.79 -18.88 8.25
N LYS A 165 4.78 -19.77 8.08
CA LYS A 165 6.19 -19.43 8.31
C LYS A 165 6.67 -18.32 7.39
N ILE A 166 6.25 -18.35 6.12
CA ILE A 166 6.59 -17.31 5.13
C ILE A 166 5.87 -16.01 5.47
N ALA A 167 4.57 -16.07 5.81
CA ALA A 167 3.81 -14.90 6.22
C ALA A 167 4.44 -14.20 7.42
N ASP A 168 4.72 -14.92 8.50
CA ASP A 168 5.32 -14.37 9.73
C ASP A 168 6.68 -13.71 9.46
N PHE A 169 7.49 -14.35 8.60
CA PHE A 169 8.80 -13.81 8.23
C PHE A 169 8.67 -12.50 7.47
N LEU A 170 7.82 -12.42 6.44
CA LEU A 170 7.61 -11.20 5.66
C LEU A 170 6.98 -10.09 6.50
N THR A 171 5.99 -10.41 7.33
CA THR A 171 5.37 -9.47 8.28
C THR A 171 6.38 -8.88 9.26
N THR A 172 7.46 -9.61 9.60
CA THR A 172 8.54 -9.06 10.43
C THR A 172 9.28 -7.92 9.73
N PHE A 173 9.50 -8.02 8.41
CA PHE A 173 10.07 -6.92 7.62
C PHE A 173 9.10 -5.76 7.51
N ASP A 174 7.82 -6.02 7.26
CA ASP A 174 6.82 -4.95 7.17
C ASP A 174 6.74 -4.14 8.46
N LYS A 175 6.72 -4.81 9.62
CA LYS A 175 6.78 -4.15 10.95
C LYS A 175 8.03 -3.30 11.10
N ARG A 176 9.17 -3.79 10.65
CA ARG A 176 10.45 -3.07 10.70
C ARG A 176 10.45 -1.88 9.74
N ILE A 177 9.86 -1.99 8.55
CA ILE A 177 9.75 -0.89 7.59
C ILE A 177 8.88 0.22 8.20
N THR A 178 7.69 -0.13 8.73
CA THR A 178 6.77 0.82 9.36
C THR A 178 7.42 1.54 10.55
N ALA A 179 8.11 0.80 11.43
CA ALA A 179 8.80 1.40 12.58
C ALA A 179 9.83 2.45 12.14
N GLN A 180 10.60 2.18 11.08
CA GLN A 180 11.57 3.15 10.57
C GLN A 180 10.92 4.34 9.86
N GLN A 181 9.81 4.14 9.16
CA GLN A 181 9.07 5.24 8.55
C GLN A 181 8.56 6.22 9.61
N ASN A 182 8.05 5.72 10.73
CA ASN A 182 7.62 6.57 11.85
C ASN A 182 8.79 7.40 12.41
N ILE A 183 9.97 6.78 12.61
CA ILE A 183 11.17 7.50 13.07
C ILE A 183 11.55 8.62 12.10
N VAL A 184 11.47 8.38 10.79
CA VAL A 184 11.76 9.41 9.78
C VAL A 184 10.76 10.56 9.89
N THR A 185 9.46 10.25 9.99
CA THR A 185 8.41 11.27 10.15
C THR A 185 8.61 12.10 11.42
N ASP A 186 8.91 11.47 12.56
CA ASP A 186 9.15 12.17 13.83
C ASP A 186 10.37 13.09 13.75
N LEU A 187 11.43 12.66 13.06
CA LEU A 187 12.63 13.47 12.84
C LEU A 187 12.36 14.66 11.91
N GLU A 188 11.54 14.49 10.87
CA GLU A 188 11.12 15.58 9.98
C GLU A 188 10.32 16.64 10.74
N GLU A 189 9.38 16.22 11.60
CA GLU A 189 8.61 17.13 12.46
C GLU A 189 9.50 17.84 13.49
N THR A 190 10.38 17.10 14.14
CA THR A 190 11.36 17.66 15.09
C THR A 190 12.24 18.69 14.42
N LYS A 191 12.80 18.37 13.24
CA LYS A 191 13.61 19.30 12.44
C LYS A 191 12.82 20.56 12.11
N LYS A 192 11.56 20.42 11.66
CA LYS A 192 10.70 21.57 11.35
C LYS A 192 10.50 22.47 12.57
N GLY A 193 10.20 21.90 13.74
CA GLY A 193 10.04 22.65 14.99
C GLY A 193 11.33 23.33 15.45
N LEU A 194 12.47 22.64 15.35
CA LEU A 194 13.79 23.22 15.66
C LEU A 194 14.11 24.40 14.75
N LEU A 195 13.90 24.28 13.43
CA LEU A 195 14.14 25.38 12.50
C LEU A 195 13.30 26.60 12.86
N GLN A 196 12.00 26.41 13.17
CA GLN A 196 11.13 27.50 13.60
C GLN A 196 11.68 28.22 14.84
N LYS A 197 12.04 27.46 15.88
CA LYS A 197 12.55 28.03 17.14
C LYS A 197 13.94 28.64 17.04
N ILE A 198 14.81 28.06 16.21
CA ILE A 198 16.16 28.58 15.97
C ILE A 198 16.06 29.91 15.22
N PHE A 199 15.29 29.97 14.13
CA PHE A 199 15.22 31.18 13.32
C PHE A 199 14.32 32.28 13.91
N SER A 200 13.44 31.95 14.86
CA SER A 200 12.76 32.96 15.73
C SER A 200 13.62 33.43 16.90
N GLN A 201 14.82 32.86 17.08
CA GLN A 201 15.71 33.07 18.23
C GLN A 201 15.07 32.71 19.60
N GLU A 202 14.05 31.84 19.63
CA GLU A 202 13.52 31.24 20.87
C GLU A 202 14.49 30.21 21.47
N ILE A 203 15.16 29.43 20.61
CA ILE A 203 16.31 28.60 20.97
C ILE A 203 17.56 29.27 20.41
N ARG A 204 18.54 29.48 21.29
CA ARG A 204 19.81 30.11 20.94
C ARG A 204 20.95 29.16 21.25
N PHE A 205 21.91 29.10 20.34
CA PHE A 205 23.15 28.38 20.59
C PHE A 205 24.03 29.19 21.55
N LYS A 206 24.86 28.48 22.29
CA LYS A 206 25.85 29.06 23.18
C LYS A 206 27.25 28.91 22.57
N ASP A 207 28.11 29.87 22.83
CA ASP A 207 29.53 29.79 22.50
C ASP A 207 30.27 28.80 23.42
N ASP A 208 31.58 28.63 23.19
CA ASP A 208 32.44 27.74 23.98
C ASP A 208 32.53 28.14 25.46
N ASN A 209 32.15 29.38 25.81
CA ASN A 209 32.11 29.91 27.17
C ASN A 209 30.72 29.81 27.81
N GLY A 210 29.73 29.24 27.11
CA GLY A 210 28.36 29.08 27.58
C GLY A 210 27.51 30.34 27.53
N GLN A 211 27.97 31.39 26.84
CA GLN A 211 27.21 32.63 26.61
C GLN A 211 26.39 32.52 25.34
N ASP A 212 25.21 33.15 25.31
CA ASP A 212 24.41 33.22 24.09
C ASP A 212 25.15 34.03 23.02
N TYR A 213 25.08 33.59 21.75
CA TYR A 213 25.51 34.42 20.63
C TYR A 213 24.77 35.78 20.60
N PRO A 214 25.29 36.82 19.93
CA PRO A 214 24.58 38.10 19.77
C PRO A 214 23.21 37.96 19.09
N LYS A 215 22.34 38.95 19.28
CA LYS A 215 21.05 39.01 18.55
C LYS A 215 21.32 39.25 17.07
N TRP A 216 20.58 38.56 16.21
CA TRP A 216 20.73 38.74 14.77
C TRP A 216 20.23 40.10 14.30
N GLU A 217 20.97 40.68 13.35
CA GLU A 217 20.62 41.90 12.63
C GLU A 217 19.91 41.55 11.31
N LYS A 218 18.95 42.38 10.91
CA LYS A 218 18.26 42.23 9.62
C LYS A 218 19.02 43.01 8.55
N ASN A 219 19.43 42.32 7.49
CA ASN A 219 20.07 42.91 6.31
C ASN A 219 19.22 42.64 5.06
N LEU A 220 19.36 43.47 4.02
CA LEU A 220 18.78 43.13 2.73
C LEU A 220 19.58 41.96 2.15
N LEU A 221 18.89 41.03 1.50
CA LEU A 221 19.56 39.89 0.87
C LEU A 221 20.60 40.38 -0.16
N ALA A 222 20.31 41.48 -0.88
CA ALA A 222 21.19 42.11 -1.84
C ALA A 222 22.53 42.59 -1.26
N ASP A 223 22.58 42.88 0.05
CA ASP A 223 23.79 43.35 0.72
C ASP A 223 24.77 42.21 1.04
N ILE A 224 24.27 40.95 1.02
CA ILE A 224 25.02 39.77 1.46
C ILE A 224 25.20 38.70 0.38
N ILE A 225 24.64 38.89 -0.81
CA ILE A 225 24.80 37.96 -1.93
C ILE A 225 25.30 38.66 -3.20
N VAL A 226 26.00 37.88 -4.03
CA VAL A 226 26.25 38.23 -5.44
C VAL A 226 25.30 37.42 -6.31
N CYS A 227 24.43 38.09 -7.05
CA CYS A 227 23.51 37.43 -7.97
C CYS A 227 24.19 37.11 -9.31
N PHE A 228 24.01 35.88 -9.79
CA PHE A 228 24.39 35.47 -11.14
C PHE A 228 23.15 34.95 -11.87
N SER A 229 23.05 35.23 -13.16
CA SER A 229 22.05 34.62 -14.04
C SER A 229 22.71 33.57 -14.93
N GLY A 230 22.10 32.39 -15.03
CA GLY A 230 22.50 31.35 -15.97
C GLY A 230 21.78 31.53 -17.30
N GLY A 231 22.54 31.54 -18.40
CA GLY A 231 22.00 31.44 -19.76
C GLY A 231 22.18 30.03 -20.31
N THR A 232 21.26 29.57 -21.16
CA THR A 232 21.46 28.36 -21.95
C THR A 232 22.40 28.71 -23.11
N PRO A 233 23.59 28.07 -23.23
CA PRO A 233 24.49 28.29 -24.37
C PRO A 233 23.77 27.96 -25.68
N LYS A 234 24.11 28.67 -26.76
CA LYS A 234 23.70 28.23 -28.10
C LYS A 234 24.48 26.97 -28.46
N SER A 235 23.79 25.96 -28.96
CA SER A 235 24.42 24.81 -29.62
C SER A 235 25.08 25.31 -30.91
N ASP A 236 26.37 25.02 -31.09
CA ASP A 236 27.07 25.17 -32.37
C ASP A 236 26.56 24.14 -33.41
#